data_AF-A0A915DMR8-F1
#
_entry.id   AF-A0A915DMR8-F1
#
_cell.length_a   1.000
_cell.length_b   1.000
_cell.length_c   1.000
_cell.angle_alpha   90.00
_cell.angle_beta   90.00
_cell.angle_gamma   90.00
#
_symmetry.space_group_name_H-M   'P 1'
#
loop_
_entity.id
_entity.type
_entity.pdbx_description
1 polymer ?
#
loop_
_entity_poly.entity_id
_entity_poly.type
_entity_poly.pdbx_seq_one_letter_code
_entity_poly.pdbx_strand_id
1 'polypeptide(L)' 'MLRCSAVNLTLDTSCAVCIDDFELDMSICKLKCGHSFHFKCIEGWLAVAKTCPVCRSRVIGHDYFLPVNK' A
#
# COMPACT_ATOMS: atom_id res chain seq x y z
N MET A 1 -23.53 -10.58 23.04
CA MET A 1 -23.97 -10.04 21.74
C MET A 1 -23.00 -8.94 21.33
N LEU A 2 -21.95 -9.34 20.58
CA LEU A 2 -21.03 -8.54 19.76
C LEU A 2 -20.30 -7.39 20.50
N ARG A 3 -18.96 -7.32 20.52
CA ARG A 3 -18.15 -7.01 19.35
C ARG A 3 -16.78 -7.68 19.45
N CYS A 4 -16.60 -8.70 18.61
CA CYS A 4 -15.30 -9.04 18.07
C CYS A 4 -14.77 -7.81 17.33
N SER A 5 -13.57 -7.36 17.65
CA SER A 5 -12.71 -6.67 16.70
C SER A 5 -11.30 -6.99 17.14
N ALA A 6 -10.87 -8.21 16.80
CA ALA A 6 -9.46 -8.45 16.58
C ALA A 6 -9.01 -7.35 15.62
N VAL A 7 -8.35 -6.33 16.15
CA VAL A 7 -7.53 -5.44 15.33
C VAL A 7 -6.50 -6.41 14.78
N ASN A 8 -6.71 -6.82 13.53
CA ASN A 8 -5.80 -7.70 12.85
C ASN A 8 -4.49 -6.89 12.79
N LEU A 9 -3.54 -7.22 13.68
CA LEU A 9 -2.14 -6.79 13.59
C LEU A 9 -1.52 -7.49 12.37
N THR A 10 -2.13 -7.35 11.20
CA THR A 10 -1.50 -7.71 9.96
C THR A 10 -0.37 -6.72 9.80
N LEU A 11 0.86 -7.16 10.08
CA LEU A 11 2.00 -6.66 9.34
C LEU A 11 1.53 -6.57 7.89
N ASP A 12 1.61 -5.39 7.25
CA ASP A 12 1.23 -5.21 5.85
C ASP A 12 2.11 -6.12 4.97
N THR A 13 1.72 -7.40 4.84
CA THR A 13 2.39 -8.42 3.99
C THR A 13 1.68 -8.57 2.65
N SER A 14 0.57 -7.86 2.44
CA SER A 14 -0.26 -7.94 1.24
C SER A 14 -0.66 -6.57 0.72
N CYS A 15 -0.78 -6.44 -0.60
CA CYS A 15 -1.22 -5.24 -1.27
C CYS A 15 -2.75 -5.10 -1.22
N ALA A 16 -3.28 -4.06 -0.56
CA ALA A 16 -4.73 -3.84 -0.46
C ALA A 16 -5.44 -3.44 -1.76
N VAL A 17 -4.70 -3.20 -2.85
CA VAL A 17 -5.27 -2.87 -4.17
C VAL A 17 -5.60 -4.13 -4.97
N CYS A 18 -4.71 -5.11 -4.98
CA CYS A 18 -4.93 -6.39 -5.67
C CYS A 18 -5.30 -7.54 -4.74
N ILE A 19 -5.22 -7.32 -3.42
CA ILE A 19 -5.52 -8.31 -2.37
C ILE A 19 -4.60 -9.54 -2.48
N ASP A 20 -3.34 -9.29 -2.83
CA ASP A 20 -2.32 -10.31 -3.09
C ASP A 20 -1.10 -10.06 -2.20
N ASP A 21 -0.35 -11.11 -1.88
CA ASP A 21 0.81 -11.04 -0.99
C ASP A 21 2.02 -10.38 -1.67
N PHE A 22 2.91 -9.81 -0.86
CA PHE A 22 4.16 -9.24 -1.35
C PHE A 22 5.17 -10.36 -1.63
N GLU A 23 5.59 -10.51 -2.88
CA GLU A 23 6.68 -11.41 -3.26
C GLU A 23 8.05 -10.72 -3.20
N LEU A 24 9.10 -11.51 -2.94
CA LEU A 24 10.49 -11.04 -2.80
C LEU A 24 11.03 -10.31 -4.05
N ASP A 25 10.51 -10.66 -5.23
CA ASP A 25 10.93 -10.07 -6.51
C ASP A 25 10.01 -8.95 -7.02
N MET A 26 8.98 -8.58 -6.25
CA MET A 26 8.08 -7.50 -6.65
C MET A 26 8.54 -6.14 -6.13
N SER A 27 8.40 -5.14 -6.99
CA SER A 27 8.60 -3.74 -6.63
C SER A 27 7.49 -3.27 -5.71
N ILE A 28 7.81 -2.99 -4.45
CA ILE A 28 6.87 -2.48 -3.44
C ILE A 28 7.14 -1.00 -3.23
N CYS A 29 6.08 -0.21 -3.11
CA CYS A 29 6.13 1.19 -2.77
C CYS A 29 5.40 1.42 -1.45
N LYS A 30 6.08 2.09 -0.51
CA LYS A 30 5.51 2.51 0.77
C LYS A 30 5.20 4.00 0.74
N LEU A 31 3.96 4.35 1.05
CA LEU A 31 3.52 5.74 1.16
C LEU A 31 3.93 6.32 2.52
N LYS A 32 4.02 7.65 2.62
CA LYS A 32 4.26 8.36 3.89
C LYS A 32 3.23 8.08 4.98
N CYS A 33 2.02 7.68 4.61
CA CYS A 33 1.00 7.27 5.58
C CYS A 33 1.28 5.91 6.24
N GLY A 34 2.31 5.19 5.81
CA GLY A 34 2.74 3.91 6.38
C GLY A 34 2.29 2.66 5.62
N HIS A 35 1.35 2.78 4.68
CA HIS A 35 0.84 1.65 3.92
C HIS A 35 1.72 1.31 2.70
N SER A 36 1.89 0.01 2.46
CA SER A 36 2.68 -0.55 1.37
C SER A 36 1.77 -1.10 0.26
N PHE A 37 2.21 -0.99 -0.99
CA PHE A 37 1.48 -1.47 -2.16
C PHE A 37 2.47 -1.93 -3.24
N HIS A 38 2.04 -2.81 -4.15
CA HIS A 38 2.82 -3.05 -5.37
C HIS A 38 2.95 -1.75 -6.16
N PHE A 39 4.15 -1.48 -6.68
CA PHE A 39 4.47 -0.28 -7.46
C PHE A 39 3.47 -0.12 -8.62
N LYS A 40 3.22 -1.19 -9.37
CA LYS A 40 2.26 -1.21 -10.48
C LYS A 40 0.82 -0.93 -10.03
N CYS A 41 0.42 -1.45 -8.87
CA CYS A 41 -0.92 -1.23 -8.33
C CYS A 41 -1.12 0.22 -7.89
N ILE A 42 -0.16 0.77 -7.15
CA ILE A 42 -0.26 2.15 -6.67
C ILE A 42 -0.09 3.15 -7.80
N GLU A 43 0.77 2.90 -8.78
CA GLU A 43 0.93 3.74 -9.97
C GLU A 43 -0.41 3.89 -10.73
N GLY A 44 -1.09 2.77 -11.00
CA GLY A 44 -2.41 2.80 -11.64
C GLY A 44 -3.46 3.53 -10.81
N TRP A 45 -3.45 3.35 -9.49
CA TRP A 45 -4.35 4.07 -8.59
C TRP A 45 -4.11 5.58 -8.62
N LEU A 46 -2.84 6.01 -8.55
CA LEU A 46 -2.44 7.41 -8.51
C LEU A 46 -2.68 8.16 -9.82
N ALA A 47 -2.74 7.44 -10.94
CA ALA A 47 -3.16 8.00 -12.22
C ALA A 47 -4.61 8.51 -12.16
N VAL A 48 -5.46 7.92 -11.32
CA VAL A 48 -6.87 8.29 -11.13
C VAL A 48 -7.07 9.14 -9.88
N ALA A 49 -6.47 8.74 -8.76
CA ALA A 49 -6.67 9.35 -7.45
C ALA A 49 -5.35 9.46 -6.65
N LYS A 50 -4.94 10.68 -6.33
CA LYS A 50 -3.72 10.98 -5.55
C LYS A 50 -3.93 10.79 -4.04
N THR A 51 -4.50 9.66 -3.64
CA THR A 51 -4.83 9.33 -2.23
C THR A 51 -4.50 7.89 -1.91
N CYS A 52 -4.22 7.58 -0.65
CA CYS A 52 -3.99 6.21 -0.20
C CYS A 52 -5.29 5.37 -0.28
N PRO A 53 -5.27 4.18 -0.89
CA PRO A 53 -6.43 3.28 -0.94
C PRO A 53 -6.97 2.87 0.44
N VAL A 54 -6.10 2.82 1.46
CA VAL A 54 -6.46 2.34 2.81
C VAL A 54 -6.98 3.47 3.68
N CYS A 55 -6.21 4.54 3.86
CA CYS A 55 -6.54 5.61 4.80
C CYS A 55 -6.98 6.93 4.15
N ARG A 56 -6.99 7.00 2.81
CA ARG A 56 -7.37 8.19 2.02
C ARG A 56 -6.47 9.43 2.22
N SER A 57 -5.33 9.28 2.90
CA SER A 57 -4.32 10.34 3.00
C SER A 57 -3.83 10.74 1.60
N ARG A 58 -3.69 12.05 1.36
CA ARG A 58 -3.21 12.58 0.08
C ARG A 58 -1.76 12.17 -0.16
N VAL A 59 -1.45 11.79 -1.40
CA VAL A 59 -0.11 11.44 -1.84
C VAL A 59 0.44 12.56 -2.74
N ILE A 60 1.60 13.09 -2.40
CA ILE A 60 2.25 14.20 -3.10
C ILE A 60 3.38 13.58 -3.96
N GLY A 61 3.63 14.13 -5.14
CA GLY A 61 4.40 13.49 -6.23
C GLY A 61 5.87 13.13 -5.95
N HIS A 62 6.36 13.29 -4.72
CA HIS A 62 7.72 12.97 -4.28
C HIS A 62 7.73 12.16 -2.96
N ASP A 63 6.63 11.45 -2.67
CA ASP A 63 6.43 10.67 -1.43
C ASP A 63 6.62 9.16 -1.59
N TYR A 64 7.15 8.72 -2.74
CA TYR A 64 7.40 7.31 -3.06
C TYR A 64 8.85 6.97 -2.81
N PHE A 65 9.13 6.02 -1.91
CA PHE A 65 10.43 5.35 -1.91
C PHE A 65 10.45 4.36 -3.06
N LEU A 66 11.33 4.61 -4.05
CA LEU A 66 11.56 3.70 -5.16
C LEU A 66 12.11 2.36 -4.64
N PRO A 67 11.72 1.23 -5.24
CA PRO A 67 12.23 -0.08 -4.87
C PRO A 67 13.76 -0.11 -5.03
N VAL A 68 14.47 -0.31 -3.91
CA VAL A 68 15.91 -0.60 -3.92
C VAL A 68 16.05 -2.06 -4.32
N ASN A 69 16.11 -2.33 -5.61
CA ASN A 69 16.68 -3.57 -6.12
C ASN A 69 17.62 -3.23 -7.27
N LYS A 70 18.91 -3.20 -6.94
CA LYS A 70 20.04 -3.28 -7.87
C LYS A 70 20.91 -4.43 -7.42
#